data_AF-A0A8D8WWM6-F1
#
_entry.id   AF-A0A8D8WWM6-F1
#
_cell.length_a   1.000
_cell.length_b   1.000
_cell.length_c   1.000
_cell.angle_alpha   90.00
_cell.angle_beta   90.00
_cell.angle_gamma   90.00
#
_symmetry.space_group_name_H-M   'P 1'
#
loop_
_entity.id
_entity.type
_entity.pdbx_description
1 polymer ?
#
loop_
_entity_poly.entity_id
_entity_poly.type
_entity_poly.pdbx_seq_one_letter_code
_entity_poly.pdbx_strand_id
1 'polypeptide(L)'
;MNSSLLLFKDHTPQFKSLSKTEQDDIENQCKSLRTLRESFTQDLVKNLKKIDENFQELRQAISIDIQNVGLHYFKDIIKALNDCLDRNDNNFNLKQKELADSEKQLANELERIGQNIFDVRIGRTNWLKTPRKYKPLDTHHINLPESISLFDDFLLKSGGHSGGWRPEDHQLFLLLKSKHKTEQVVELLHQKCPDITKDVVLEHDEWYEKYTKLLQDKKLAVQKWKQSKKSGQSLSVGNINEIMSRSDTPSSNPSTGRIGKYKRMNEEVKKQIAEWKLAKSLRTKEEQEKSKQEQEKKLELERGKKEMKKTR
;
A
#
# COMPACT_ATOMS: atom_id res chain seq x y z
N MET A 1 -3.16 -16.79 20.13
CA MET A 1 -4.20 -16.72 19.08
C MET A 1 -4.57 -15.27 18.85
N ASN A 2 -3.90 -14.57 17.93
CA ASN A 2 -4.24 -13.20 17.54
C ASN A 2 -3.68 -12.95 16.12
N SER A 3 -4.12 -13.76 15.15
CA SER A 3 -3.53 -13.79 13.78
C SER A 3 -4.39 -13.13 12.69
N SER A 4 -5.45 -12.38 13.01
CA SER A 4 -6.34 -11.81 11.97
C SER A 4 -6.32 -10.28 11.86
N LEU A 5 -5.35 -9.59 12.49
CA LEU A 5 -5.38 -8.12 12.56
C LEU A 5 -4.39 -7.38 11.64
N LEU A 6 -3.51 -8.08 10.90
CA LEU A 6 -2.45 -7.45 10.09
C LEU A 6 -2.59 -7.57 8.56
N LEU A 7 -3.73 -8.03 8.06
CA LEU A 7 -3.93 -8.33 6.62
C LEU A 7 -4.32 -7.12 5.73
N PHE A 8 -4.12 -5.87 6.17
CA PHE A 8 -4.57 -4.69 5.41
C PHE A 8 -3.58 -3.53 5.35
N LYS A 9 -2.29 -3.79 5.50
CA LYS A 9 -1.27 -2.79 5.20
C LYS A 9 -0.32 -3.40 4.19
N ASP A 10 -0.21 -2.75 3.04
CA ASP A 10 0.95 -2.79 2.16
C ASP A 10 0.95 -3.77 0.97
N HIS A 11 -0.12 -3.68 0.17
CA HIS A 11 -0.05 -3.72 -1.29
C HIS A 11 -0.31 -2.27 -1.76
N THR A 12 0.54 -1.50 -2.44
CA THR A 12 1.28 -1.77 -3.68
C THR A 12 2.23 -0.58 -3.98
N PRO A 13 3.35 -0.79 -4.71
CA PRO A 13 4.16 0.30 -5.29
C PRO A 13 3.43 1.16 -6.35
N GLN A 14 2.20 0.81 -6.72
CA GLN A 14 1.33 1.57 -7.63
C GLN A 14 0.61 2.74 -6.94
N PHE A 15 0.61 2.83 -5.61
CA PHE A 15 -0.06 3.93 -4.91
C PHE A 15 0.56 5.31 -5.14
N LYS A 16 1.81 5.37 -5.61
CA LYS A 16 2.52 6.64 -5.88
C LYS A 16 2.07 7.33 -7.17
N SER A 17 1.16 6.73 -7.96
CA SER A 17 0.54 7.37 -9.13
C SER A 17 -0.90 7.86 -8.89
N LEU A 18 -1.44 7.68 -7.69
CA LEU A 18 -2.78 8.15 -7.32
C LEU A 18 -2.74 9.57 -6.76
N SER A 19 -3.74 10.38 -7.09
CA SER A 19 -3.90 11.73 -6.55
C SER A 19 -4.04 11.70 -5.03
N LYS A 20 -3.61 12.77 -4.34
CA LYS A 20 -3.69 12.90 -2.87
C LYS A 20 -5.10 12.58 -2.34
N THR A 21 -6.13 12.92 -3.11
CA THR A 21 -7.55 12.65 -2.84
C THR A 21 -7.90 11.16 -2.89
N GLU A 22 -7.40 10.40 -3.86
CA GLU A 22 -7.65 8.96 -3.94
C GLU A 22 -6.91 8.18 -2.83
N GLN A 23 -5.76 8.69 -2.38
CA GLN A 23 -5.05 8.15 -1.23
C GLN A 23 -5.81 8.40 0.07
N ASP A 24 -6.34 9.61 0.26
CA ASP A 24 -7.14 9.98 1.43
C ASP A 24 -8.46 9.18 1.47
N ASP A 25 -9.10 8.94 0.31
CA ASP A 25 -10.34 8.14 0.21
C ASP A 25 -10.12 6.67 0.59
N ILE A 26 -9.04 6.06 0.11
CA ILE A 26 -8.71 4.66 0.47
C ILE A 26 -8.32 4.57 1.95
N GLU A 27 -7.59 5.56 2.48
CA GLU A 27 -7.27 5.61 3.90
C GLU A 27 -8.53 5.73 4.77
N ASN A 28 -9.52 6.51 4.35
CA ASN A 28 -10.81 6.64 5.02
C ASN A 28 -11.62 5.34 4.94
N GLN A 29 -11.59 4.65 3.80
CA GLN A 29 -12.27 3.36 3.61
C GLN A 29 -11.62 2.26 4.49
N CYS A 30 -10.28 2.23 4.58
CA CYS A 30 -9.57 1.34 5.50
C CYS A 30 -9.86 1.66 6.98
N LYS A 31 -9.99 2.94 7.35
CA LYS A 31 -10.39 3.33 8.72
C LYS A 31 -11.81 2.86 9.05
N SER A 32 -12.75 3.05 8.13
CA SER A 32 -14.14 2.56 8.25
C SER A 32 -14.21 1.04 8.42
N LEU A 33 -13.45 0.29 7.62
CA LEU A 33 -13.37 -1.17 7.73
C LEU A 33 -12.78 -1.64 9.07
N ARG A 34 -11.79 -0.92 9.62
CA ARG A 34 -11.25 -1.23 10.96
C ARG A 34 -12.29 -1.00 12.04
N THR A 35 -12.99 0.13 12.02
CA THR A 35 -14.06 0.42 13.00
C THR A 35 -15.20 -0.60 12.93
N LEU A 36 -15.58 -1.03 11.72
CA LEU A 36 -16.61 -2.06 11.53
C LEU A 36 -16.16 -3.44 12.02
N ARG A 37 -14.89 -3.80 11.78
CA ARG A 37 -14.30 -5.03 12.31
C ARG A 37 -14.24 -5.00 13.83
N GLU A 38 -13.85 -3.86 14.42
CA GLU A 38 -13.81 -3.68 15.87
C GLU A 38 -15.20 -3.82 16.48
N SER A 39 -16.23 -3.18 15.91
CA SER A 39 -17.61 -3.35 16.39
C SER A 39 -18.09 -4.80 16.28
N PHE A 40 -17.79 -5.49 15.17
CA PHE A 40 -18.13 -6.90 14.99
C PHE A 40 -17.42 -7.80 16.02
N THR A 41 -16.13 -7.58 16.28
CA THR A 41 -15.39 -8.35 17.28
C THR A 41 -15.92 -8.10 18.69
N GLN A 42 -16.35 -6.87 19.01
CA GLN A 42 -16.96 -6.55 20.29
C GLN A 42 -18.30 -7.25 20.46
N ASP A 43 -19.13 -7.30 19.42
CA ASP A 43 -20.41 -8.00 19.47
C ASP A 43 -20.24 -9.52 19.57
N LEU A 44 -19.24 -10.10 18.87
CA LEU A 44 -18.88 -11.52 19.06
C LEU A 44 -18.45 -11.81 20.50
N VAL A 45 -17.60 -10.97 21.08
CA VAL A 45 -17.14 -11.15 22.47
C VAL A 45 -18.32 -11.03 23.45
N LYS A 46 -19.25 -10.09 23.24
CA LYS A 46 -20.48 -9.99 24.05
C LYS A 46 -21.34 -11.24 23.93
N ASN A 47 -21.55 -11.75 22.72
CA ASN A 47 -22.34 -12.95 22.50
C ASN A 47 -21.70 -14.18 23.15
N LEU A 48 -20.38 -14.34 23.04
CA LEU A 48 -19.65 -15.43 23.69
C LEU A 48 -19.72 -15.36 25.22
N LYS A 49 -19.63 -14.17 25.81
CA LYS A 49 -19.84 -13.99 27.25
C LYS A 49 -21.25 -14.39 27.68
N LYS A 50 -22.26 -13.98 26.91
CA LYS A 50 -23.66 -14.33 27.20
C LYS A 50 -23.93 -15.83 27.09
N ILE A 51 -23.27 -16.51 26.14
CA ILE A 51 -23.30 -17.97 26.03
C ILE A 51 -22.65 -18.61 27.27
N ASP A 52 -21.48 -18.11 27.69
CA ASP A 52 -20.80 -18.62 28.89
C ASP A 52 -21.65 -18.43 30.16
N GLU A 53 -22.27 -17.26 30.33
CA GLU A 53 -23.21 -16.95 31.41
C GLU A 53 -24.39 -17.95 31.42
N ASN A 54 -25.04 -18.16 30.27
CA ASN A 54 -26.12 -19.13 30.14
C ASN A 54 -25.67 -20.58 30.44
N PHE A 55 -24.45 -20.95 30.03
CA PHE A 55 -23.88 -22.26 30.35
C PHE A 55 -23.59 -22.42 31.84
N GLN A 56 -23.20 -21.35 32.53
CA GLN A 56 -23.03 -21.37 33.97
C GLN A 56 -24.36 -21.45 34.72
N GLU A 57 -25.39 -20.73 34.28
CA GLU A 57 -26.76 -20.87 34.81
C GLU A 57 -27.29 -22.29 34.61
N LEU A 58 -27.07 -22.90 33.44
CA LEU A 58 -27.40 -24.30 33.18
C LEU A 58 -26.65 -25.26 34.08
N ARG A 59 -25.33 -25.06 34.32
CA ARG A 59 -24.57 -25.90 35.24
C ARG A 59 -25.10 -25.78 36.67
N GLN A 60 -25.46 -24.58 37.11
CA GLN A 60 -26.07 -24.35 38.43
C GLN A 60 -27.46 -24.99 38.52
N ALA A 61 -28.27 -24.91 37.46
CA ALA A 61 -29.58 -25.54 37.39
C ALA A 61 -29.51 -27.07 37.34
N ILE A 62 -28.51 -27.64 36.65
CA ILE A 62 -28.24 -29.10 36.68
C ILE A 62 -27.71 -29.53 38.06
N SER A 63 -27.03 -28.63 38.78
CA SER A 63 -26.53 -28.86 40.14
C SER A 63 -27.63 -28.80 41.22
N ILE A 64 -28.82 -28.26 40.91
CA ILE A 64 -29.96 -28.17 41.83
C ILE A 64 -31.02 -29.19 41.37
N ASP A 65 -31.10 -30.31 42.09
CA ASP A 65 -32.13 -31.35 42.09
C ASP A 65 -32.92 -31.64 40.80
N ILE A 66 -32.59 -32.80 40.21
CA ILE A 66 -33.24 -33.42 39.03
C ILE A 66 -34.68 -33.92 39.31
N GLN A 67 -35.25 -33.69 40.51
CA GLN A 67 -36.42 -34.47 40.93
C GLN A 67 -37.80 -33.80 40.81
N ASN A 68 -37.99 -32.49 40.51
CA ASN A 68 -39.36 -32.03 40.17
C ASN A 68 -39.58 -30.69 39.45
N VAL A 69 -38.55 -30.03 38.92
CA VAL A 69 -38.71 -28.72 38.20
C VAL A 69 -38.18 -28.76 36.75
N GLY A 70 -37.56 -29.85 36.34
CA GLY A 70 -36.53 -29.83 35.29
C GLY A 70 -36.92 -30.15 33.84
N LEU A 71 -38.17 -30.39 33.45
CA LEU A 71 -38.44 -30.75 32.04
C LEU A 71 -38.87 -29.56 31.17
N HIS A 72 -39.73 -28.70 31.69
CA HIS A 72 -40.25 -27.55 30.95
C HIS A 72 -39.20 -26.45 30.78
N TYR A 73 -38.45 -26.15 31.84
CA TYR A 73 -37.33 -25.20 31.79
C TYR A 73 -36.24 -25.65 30.80
N PHE A 74 -35.89 -26.94 30.79
CA PHE A 74 -34.96 -27.49 29.80
C PHE A 74 -35.51 -27.42 28.37
N LYS A 75 -36.80 -27.70 28.17
CA LYS A 75 -37.44 -27.59 26.85
C LYS A 75 -37.42 -26.15 26.33
N ASP A 76 -37.66 -25.17 27.20
CA ASP A 76 -37.61 -23.75 26.85
C ASP A 76 -36.18 -23.29 26.52
N ILE A 77 -35.18 -23.79 27.26
CA ILE A 77 -33.77 -23.52 26.95
C ILE A 77 -33.35 -24.18 25.64
N ILE A 78 -33.72 -25.43 25.39
CA ILE A 78 -33.43 -26.11 24.12
C ILE A 78 -34.09 -25.36 22.96
N LYS A 79 -35.34 -24.89 23.13
CA LYS A 79 -36.02 -24.09 22.12
C LYS A 79 -35.30 -22.76 21.88
N ALA A 80 -34.89 -22.07 22.94
CA ALA A 80 -34.12 -20.82 22.82
C ALA A 80 -32.75 -21.03 22.15
N LEU A 81 -32.08 -22.16 22.42
CA LEU A 81 -30.84 -22.55 21.76
C LEU A 81 -31.08 -22.85 20.28
N ASN A 82 -32.15 -23.55 19.93
CA ASN A 82 -32.49 -23.85 18.54
C ASN A 82 -32.83 -22.56 17.76
N ASP A 83 -33.65 -21.68 18.34
CA ASP A 83 -33.96 -20.37 17.76
C ASP A 83 -32.71 -19.48 17.62
N CYS A 84 -31.69 -19.70 18.44
CA CYS A 84 -30.41 -19.00 18.35
C CYS A 84 -29.52 -19.59 17.26
N LEU A 85 -29.46 -20.92 17.14
CA LEU A 85 -28.76 -21.62 16.07
C LEU A 85 -29.37 -21.27 14.69
N ASP A 86 -30.70 -21.31 14.57
CA ASP A 86 -31.39 -20.94 13.32
C ASP A 86 -31.09 -19.49 12.94
N ARG A 87 -31.04 -18.57 13.91
CA ARG A 87 -30.65 -17.19 13.66
C ARG A 87 -29.19 -17.06 13.22
N ASN A 88 -28.31 -17.84 13.81
CA ASN A 88 -26.89 -17.83 13.46
C ASN A 88 -26.66 -18.41 12.06
N ASP A 89 -27.30 -19.53 11.73
CA ASP A 89 -27.21 -20.15 10.40
C ASP A 89 -27.77 -19.21 9.32
N ASN A 90 -28.90 -18.54 9.59
CA ASN A 90 -29.44 -17.54 8.68
C ASN A 90 -28.50 -16.34 8.50
N ASN A 91 -27.87 -15.86 9.57
CA ASN A 91 -26.89 -14.77 9.50
C ASN A 91 -25.64 -15.18 8.73
N PHE A 92 -25.12 -16.37 8.99
CA PHE A 92 -23.98 -16.95 8.29
C PHE A 92 -24.26 -17.08 6.80
N ASN A 93 -25.40 -17.68 6.43
CA ASN A 93 -25.81 -17.83 5.04
C ASN A 93 -26.00 -16.48 4.33
N LEU A 94 -26.60 -15.49 5.01
CA LEU A 94 -26.77 -14.14 4.47
C LEU A 94 -25.40 -13.48 4.22
N LYS A 95 -24.47 -13.59 5.17
CA LYS A 95 -23.14 -13.00 5.05
C LYS A 95 -22.30 -13.71 3.99
N GLN A 96 -22.41 -15.03 3.89
CA GLN A 96 -21.74 -15.81 2.85
C GLN A 96 -22.24 -15.39 1.45
N LYS A 97 -23.54 -15.17 1.29
CA LYS A 97 -24.12 -14.67 0.04
C LYS A 97 -23.64 -13.26 -0.31
N GLU A 98 -23.62 -12.35 0.66
CA GLU A 98 -23.14 -10.98 0.48
C GLU A 98 -21.65 -10.94 0.06
N LEU A 99 -20.82 -11.81 0.65
CA LEU A 99 -19.42 -11.96 0.27
C LEU A 99 -19.27 -12.51 -1.15
N ALA A 100 -20.05 -13.53 -1.52
CA ALA A 100 -20.02 -14.09 -2.87
C ALA A 100 -20.46 -13.07 -3.94
N ASP A 101 -21.48 -12.25 -3.65
CA ASP A 101 -21.93 -11.18 -4.53
C ASP A 101 -20.85 -10.08 -4.67
N SER A 102 -20.18 -9.73 -3.57
CA SER A 102 -19.06 -8.78 -3.58
C SER A 102 -17.84 -9.30 -4.36
N GLU A 103 -17.50 -10.59 -4.21
CA GLU A 103 -16.43 -11.25 -4.97
C GLU A 103 -16.73 -11.23 -6.46
N LYS A 104 -17.98 -11.55 -6.85
CA LYS A 104 -18.43 -11.47 -8.23
C LYS A 104 -18.33 -10.05 -8.79
N GLN A 105 -18.71 -9.05 -8.00
CA GLN A 105 -18.58 -7.65 -8.41
C GLN A 105 -17.11 -7.26 -8.65
N LEU A 106 -16.21 -7.62 -7.73
CA LEU A 106 -14.78 -7.34 -7.88
C LEU A 106 -14.18 -8.08 -9.08
N ALA A 107 -14.58 -9.33 -9.33
CA ALA A 107 -14.15 -10.08 -10.51
C ALA A 107 -14.55 -9.37 -11.81
N ASN A 108 -15.79 -8.89 -11.89
CA ASN A 108 -16.27 -8.12 -13.04
C ASN A 108 -15.51 -6.79 -13.20
N GLU A 109 -15.18 -6.11 -12.10
CA GLU A 109 -14.39 -4.88 -12.14
C GLU A 109 -12.96 -5.14 -12.62
N LEU A 110 -12.32 -6.23 -12.18
CA LEU A 110 -11.01 -6.66 -12.66
C LEU A 110 -11.03 -7.02 -14.14
N GLU A 111 -12.07 -7.72 -14.61
CA GLU A 111 -12.24 -8.04 -16.03
C GLU A 111 -12.41 -6.75 -16.85
N ARG A 112 -13.23 -5.81 -16.38
CA ARG A 112 -13.41 -4.50 -17.03
C ARG A 112 -12.10 -3.70 -17.09
N ILE A 113 -11.32 -3.69 -16.01
CA ILE A 113 -10.02 -3.02 -15.98
C ILE A 113 -9.04 -3.72 -16.92
N GLY A 114 -9.01 -5.06 -16.93
CA GLY A 114 -8.20 -5.85 -17.85
C GLY A 114 -8.54 -5.56 -19.31
N GLN A 115 -9.83 -5.50 -19.64
CA GLN A 115 -10.33 -5.15 -20.97
C GLN A 115 -9.95 -3.70 -21.34
N ASN A 116 -10.09 -2.76 -20.41
CA ASN A 116 -9.64 -1.37 -20.63
C ASN A 116 -8.12 -1.29 -20.89
N ILE A 117 -7.30 -2.02 -20.13
CA ILE A 117 -5.85 -2.08 -20.33
C ILE A 117 -5.53 -2.70 -21.71
N PHE A 118 -6.24 -3.76 -22.08
CA PHE A 118 -6.10 -4.42 -23.38
C PHE A 118 -6.47 -3.47 -24.53
N ASP A 119 -7.61 -2.79 -24.44
CA ASP A 119 -8.09 -1.86 -25.46
C ASP A 119 -7.18 -0.63 -25.63
N VAL A 120 -6.54 -0.18 -24.54
CA VAL A 120 -5.51 0.86 -24.56
C VAL A 120 -4.25 0.36 -25.25
N ARG A 121 -3.83 -0.87 -24.95
CA ARG A 121 -2.63 -1.49 -25.54
C ARG A 121 -2.75 -1.69 -27.05
N ILE A 122 -3.95 -2.01 -27.53
CA ILE A 122 -4.23 -2.23 -28.97
C ILE A 122 -4.78 -0.98 -29.68
N GLY A 123 -4.85 0.16 -28.98
CA GLY A 123 -5.24 1.45 -29.57
C GLY A 123 -6.72 1.58 -29.95
N ARG A 124 -7.62 0.78 -29.38
CA ARG A 124 -9.07 0.82 -29.66
C ARG A 124 -9.82 1.91 -28.88
N THR A 125 -9.21 2.50 -27.85
CA THR A 125 -9.87 3.50 -27.01
C THR A 125 -9.42 4.94 -27.28
N ASN A 126 -10.40 5.84 -27.43
CA ASN A 126 -10.25 7.26 -27.78
C ASN A 126 -10.08 8.23 -26.57
N TRP A 127 -9.82 7.75 -25.34
CA TRP A 127 -9.72 8.64 -24.17
C TRP A 127 -8.42 9.46 -24.11
N LEU A 128 -7.48 9.24 -25.04
CA LEU A 128 -6.31 10.09 -25.27
C LEU A 128 -6.49 10.90 -26.56
N LYS A 129 -7.49 11.78 -26.62
CA LYS A 129 -7.57 12.83 -27.67
C LYS A 129 -6.56 13.95 -27.40
N THR A 130 -5.28 13.62 -27.34
CA THR A 130 -4.24 14.54 -27.79
C THR A 130 -3.37 13.77 -28.78
N PRO A 131 -3.26 14.21 -30.04
CA PRO A 131 -2.37 13.55 -30.98
C PRO A 131 -0.95 13.99 -30.63
N ARG A 132 -0.35 13.42 -29.58
CA ARG A 132 1.10 13.29 -29.58
C ARG A 132 1.40 12.31 -30.70
N LYS A 133 2.07 12.82 -31.74
CA LYS A 133 2.79 11.99 -32.72
C LYS A 133 3.86 11.20 -31.98
N TYR A 134 3.47 10.18 -31.23
CA TYR A 134 4.38 9.10 -30.86
C TYR A 134 4.54 8.27 -32.12
N LYS A 135 5.72 8.38 -32.73
CA LYS A 135 6.19 7.30 -33.60
C LYS A 135 6.07 6.02 -32.77
N PRO A 136 5.49 4.94 -33.31
CA PRO A 136 5.57 3.63 -32.67
C PRO A 136 7.04 3.40 -32.36
N LEU A 137 7.38 3.19 -31.09
CA LEU A 137 8.67 2.59 -30.80
C LEU A 137 8.55 1.17 -31.34
N ASP A 138 9.25 0.91 -32.44
CA ASP A 138 9.44 -0.45 -32.94
C ASP A 138 9.83 -1.33 -31.77
N THR A 139 9.05 -2.38 -31.55
CA THR A 139 9.30 -3.46 -30.59
C THR A 139 10.47 -4.35 -31.05
N HIS A 140 11.39 -3.80 -31.84
CA HIS A 140 12.64 -4.44 -32.22
C HIS A 140 13.71 -4.01 -31.24
N HIS A 141 14.11 -4.94 -30.37
CA HIS A 141 15.39 -4.95 -29.65
C HIS A 141 15.96 -3.55 -29.42
N ILE A 142 15.33 -2.78 -28.52
CA ILE A 142 16.10 -1.73 -27.86
C ILE A 142 17.19 -2.52 -27.15
N ASN A 143 18.41 -2.48 -27.69
CA ASN A 143 19.63 -2.99 -27.08
C ASN A 143 19.78 -2.26 -25.75
N LEU A 144 19.01 -2.70 -24.76
CA LEU A 144 19.09 -2.27 -23.39
C LEU A 144 20.50 -2.66 -22.96
N PRO A 145 21.28 -1.71 -22.41
CA PRO A 145 22.57 -2.03 -21.82
C PRO A 145 22.47 -3.31 -21.00
N GLU A 146 23.39 -4.25 -21.22
CA GLU A 146 23.41 -5.58 -20.60
C GLU A 146 23.21 -5.50 -19.07
N SER A 147 23.74 -4.46 -18.43
CA SER A 147 23.56 -4.16 -17.00
C SER A 147 22.10 -3.96 -16.56
N ILE A 148 21.22 -3.51 -17.44
CA ILE A 148 19.79 -3.35 -17.16
C ILE A 148 19.08 -4.71 -17.24
N SER A 149 19.42 -5.53 -18.25
CA SER A 149 18.89 -6.90 -18.37
C SER A 149 19.33 -7.77 -17.20
N LEU A 150 20.60 -7.71 -16.81
CA LEU A 150 21.14 -8.47 -15.68
C LEU A 150 20.47 -8.12 -14.34
N PHE A 151 20.11 -6.85 -14.13
CA PHE A 151 19.38 -6.44 -12.92
C PHE A 151 17.93 -6.93 -12.94
N ASP A 152 17.25 -6.85 -14.08
CA ASP A 152 15.86 -7.30 -14.19
C ASP A 152 15.75 -8.83 -14.09
N ASP A 153 16.71 -9.57 -14.66
CA ASP A 153 16.82 -11.04 -14.51
C ASP A 153 17.15 -11.45 -13.07
N PHE A 154 18.00 -10.69 -12.38
CA PHE A 154 18.30 -10.90 -10.96
C PHE A 154 17.05 -10.71 -10.09
N LEU A 155 16.26 -9.67 -10.34
CA LEU A 155 14.99 -9.45 -9.64
C LEU A 155 13.98 -10.57 -9.87
N LEU A 156 13.87 -11.06 -11.11
CA LEU A 156 12.96 -12.15 -11.44
C LEU A 156 13.34 -13.45 -10.71
N LYS A 157 14.63 -13.76 -10.61
CA LYS A 157 15.14 -14.96 -9.92
C LYS A 157 15.08 -14.86 -8.40
N SER A 158 15.30 -13.67 -7.84
CA SER A 158 15.39 -13.47 -6.40
C SER A 158 14.06 -13.09 -5.71
N GLY A 159 12.92 -13.18 -6.41
CA GLY A 159 11.63 -12.86 -5.81
C GLY A 159 11.38 -11.36 -5.59
N GLY A 160 11.98 -10.50 -6.43
CA GLY A 160 11.73 -9.07 -6.44
C GLY A 160 12.67 -8.24 -5.55
N HIS A 161 12.27 -7.01 -5.27
CA HIS A 161 13.11 -6.00 -4.61
C HIS A 161 13.41 -6.28 -3.13
N SER A 162 12.73 -7.25 -2.52
CA SER A 162 12.95 -7.65 -1.13
C SER A 162 13.64 -9.02 -1.00
N GLY A 163 14.05 -9.66 -2.09
CA GLY A 163 14.75 -10.95 -2.01
C GLY A 163 13.89 -12.10 -1.47
N GLY A 164 12.56 -11.99 -1.58
CA GLY A 164 11.61 -12.93 -0.97
C GLY A 164 11.33 -12.68 0.53
N TRP A 165 11.95 -11.68 1.15
CA TRP A 165 11.62 -11.29 2.52
C TRP A 165 10.31 -10.53 2.60
N ARG A 166 9.63 -10.66 3.76
CA ARG A 166 8.48 -9.82 4.09
C ARG A 166 8.90 -8.35 4.14
N PRO A 167 8.06 -7.41 3.69
CA PRO A 167 8.40 -5.99 3.68
C PRO A 167 8.87 -5.46 5.03
N GLU A 168 8.26 -5.91 6.12
CA GLU A 168 8.56 -5.49 7.49
C GLU A 168 9.95 -5.96 7.93
N ASP A 169 10.26 -7.23 7.69
CA ASP A 169 11.55 -7.84 8.03
C ASP A 169 12.67 -7.23 7.19
N HIS A 170 12.41 -7.01 5.90
CA HIS A 170 13.34 -6.35 5.00
C HIS A 170 13.62 -4.91 5.43
N GLN A 171 12.60 -4.15 5.84
CA GLN A 171 12.77 -2.79 6.33
C GLN A 171 13.56 -2.76 7.65
N LEU A 172 13.31 -3.71 8.56
CA LEU A 172 14.07 -3.83 9.80
C LEU A 172 15.54 -4.15 9.51
N PHE A 173 15.81 -5.07 8.59
CA PHE A 173 17.16 -5.39 8.12
C PHE A 173 17.86 -4.14 7.55
N LEU A 174 17.21 -3.36 6.68
CA LEU A 174 17.77 -2.13 6.12
C LEU A 174 18.10 -1.09 7.21
N LEU A 175 17.20 -0.91 8.19
CA LEU A 175 17.42 0.00 9.31
C LEU A 175 18.64 -0.42 10.14
N LEU A 176 18.81 -1.71 10.41
CA LEU A 176 19.95 -2.24 11.15
C LEU A 176 21.24 -2.17 10.33
N LYS A 177 21.22 -2.55 9.05
CA LYS A 177 22.37 -2.49 8.14
C LYS A 177 22.89 -1.07 7.93
N SER A 178 22.02 -0.06 8.00
CA SER A 178 22.44 1.35 7.94
C SER A 178 23.20 1.83 9.18
N LYS A 179 23.07 1.14 10.31
CA LYS A 179 23.62 1.54 11.63
C LYS A 179 24.73 0.63 12.14
N HIS A 180 24.73 -0.63 11.72
CA HIS A 180 25.54 -1.69 12.30
C HIS A 180 26.23 -2.53 11.22
N LYS A 181 27.35 -3.17 11.59
CA LYS A 181 28.03 -4.17 10.76
C LYS A 181 27.24 -5.47 10.71
N THR A 182 27.45 -6.29 9.68
CA THR A 182 26.70 -7.54 9.42
C THR A 182 26.58 -8.44 10.66
N GLU A 183 27.68 -8.66 11.38
CA GLU A 183 27.70 -9.49 12.61
C GLU A 183 26.70 -9.00 13.67
N GLN A 184 26.61 -7.68 13.86
CA GLN A 184 25.68 -7.06 14.81
C GLN A 184 24.24 -7.04 14.28
N VAL A 185 24.05 -6.91 12.96
CA VAL A 185 22.72 -6.98 12.34
C VAL A 185 22.12 -8.37 12.53
N VAL A 186 22.91 -9.43 12.32
CA VAL A 186 22.49 -10.81 12.52
C VAL A 186 22.02 -11.05 13.96
N GLU A 187 22.79 -10.57 14.93
CA GLU A 187 22.46 -10.75 16.34
C GLU A 187 21.24 -9.93 16.78
N LEU A 188 21.15 -8.66 16.37
CA LEU A 188 20.02 -7.79 16.69
C LEU A 188 18.72 -8.19 15.99
N LEU A 189 18.80 -8.68 14.75
CA LEU A 189 17.63 -9.15 14.02
C LEU A 189 17.12 -10.46 14.62
N HIS A 190 18.02 -11.38 14.98
CA HIS A 190 17.64 -12.63 15.65
C HIS A 190 17.01 -12.37 17.05
N GLN A 191 17.50 -11.36 17.78
CA GLN A 191 16.87 -10.95 19.05
C GLN A 191 15.47 -10.34 18.88
N LYS A 192 15.23 -9.60 17.79
CA LYS A 192 13.93 -8.96 17.51
C LYS A 192 12.93 -9.89 16.84
N CYS A 193 13.41 -10.79 16.00
CA CYS A 193 12.64 -11.77 15.24
C CYS A 193 13.29 -13.15 15.43
N PRO A 194 12.92 -13.90 16.49
CA PRO A 194 13.46 -15.23 16.75
C PRO A 194 13.15 -16.24 15.62
N ASP A 195 12.09 -15.97 14.86
CA ASP A 195 11.65 -16.78 13.71
C ASP A 195 12.63 -16.71 12.52
N ILE A 196 13.53 -15.72 12.49
CA ILE A 196 14.55 -15.57 11.45
C ILE A 196 15.88 -16.12 11.98
N THR A 197 16.38 -17.17 11.34
CA THR A 197 17.67 -17.78 11.69
C THR A 197 18.82 -16.92 11.20
N LYS A 198 19.96 -17.01 11.89
CA LYS A 198 21.17 -16.24 11.58
C LYS A 198 21.66 -16.48 10.15
N ASP A 199 21.56 -17.72 9.68
CA ASP A 199 21.96 -18.11 8.32
C ASP A 199 21.12 -17.41 7.25
N VAL A 200 19.80 -17.27 7.47
CA VAL A 200 18.89 -16.56 6.57
C VAL A 200 19.24 -15.07 6.48
N VAL A 201 19.67 -14.46 7.59
CA VAL A 201 20.13 -13.06 7.59
C VAL A 201 21.43 -12.89 6.81
N LEU A 202 22.36 -13.84 6.92
CA LEU A 202 23.62 -13.81 6.17
C LEU A 202 23.40 -13.97 4.66
N GLU A 203 22.58 -14.95 4.26
CA GLU A 203 22.20 -15.14 2.85
C GLU A 203 21.54 -13.88 2.28
N HIS A 204 20.68 -13.25 3.06
CA HIS A 204 20.04 -11.99 2.67
C HIS A 204 21.01 -10.81 2.60
N ASP A 205 22.05 -10.81 3.42
CA ASP A 205 23.11 -9.79 3.36
C ASP A 205 23.93 -9.91 2.08
N GLU A 206 24.35 -11.12 1.72
CA GLU A 206 25.03 -11.40 0.44
C GLU A 206 24.16 -11.03 -0.77
N TRP A 207 22.87 -11.37 -0.70
CA TRP A 207 21.89 -10.96 -1.69
C TRP A 207 21.79 -9.43 -1.78
N TYR A 208 21.75 -8.72 -0.65
CA TYR A 208 21.61 -7.27 -0.61
C TYR A 208 22.85 -6.55 -1.17
N GLU A 209 24.04 -7.07 -0.92
CA GLU A 209 25.28 -6.56 -1.53
C GLU A 209 25.25 -6.70 -3.05
N LYS A 210 24.86 -7.87 -3.54
CA LYS A 210 24.71 -8.14 -4.98
C LYS A 210 23.64 -7.26 -5.62
N TYR A 211 22.49 -7.10 -4.95
CA TYR A 211 21.42 -6.20 -5.36
C TYR A 211 21.90 -4.76 -5.49
N THR A 212 22.63 -4.25 -4.49
CA THR A 212 23.12 -2.87 -4.45
C THR A 212 24.11 -2.60 -5.58
N LYS A 213 25.02 -3.54 -5.86
CA LYS A 213 25.97 -3.45 -6.97
C LYS A 213 25.25 -3.36 -8.31
N LEU A 214 24.33 -4.29 -8.58
CA LEU A 214 23.58 -4.31 -9.83
C LEU A 214 22.68 -3.07 -10.01
N LEU A 215 22.09 -2.56 -8.92
CA LEU A 215 21.32 -1.32 -8.94
C LEU A 215 22.19 -0.11 -9.32
N GLN A 216 23.41 -0.06 -8.80
CA GLN A 216 24.37 0.99 -9.11
C GLN A 216 24.83 0.91 -10.57
N ASP A 217 25.11 -0.29 -11.07
CA ASP A 217 25.48 -0.52 -12.47
C ASP A 217 24.34 -0.13 -13.42
N LYS A 218 23.09 -0.49 -13.09
CA LYS A 218 21.88 -0.03 -13.81
C LYS A 218 21.77 1.49 -13.82
N LYS A 219 21.99 2.15 -12.68
CA LYS A 219 21.96 3.62 -12.58
C LYS A 219 23.04 4.27 -13.44
N LEU A 220 24.25 3.73 -13.44
CA LEU A 220 25.37 4.20 -14.27
C LEU A 220 25.09 4.01 -15.76
N ALA A 221 24.56 2.85 -16.17
CA ALA A 221 24.18 2.58 -17.55
C ALA A 221 23.11 3.57 -18.05
N VAL A 222 22.07 3.82 -17.26
CA VAL A 222 21.03 4.80 -17.58
C VAL A 222 21.59 6.23 -17.64
N GLN A 223 22.52 6.58 -16.74
CA GLN A 223 23.16 7.88 -16.74
C GLN A 223 24.04 8.08 -17.99
N LYS A 224 24.85 7.08 -18.35
CA LYS A 224 25.65 7.07 -19.58
C LYS A 224 24.76 7.20 -20.82
N TRP A 225 23.69 6.40 -20.91
CA TRP A 225 22.72 6.50 -22.00
C TRP A 225 22.09 7.90 -22.10
N LYS A 226 21.71 8.51 -20.96
CA LYS A 226 21.20 9.89 -20.92
C LYS A 226 22.24 10.92 -21.36
N GLN A 227 23.51 10.73 -21.04
CA GLN A 227 24.60 11.61 -21.45
C GLN A 227 24.86 11.51 -22.95
N SER A 228 24.94 10.29 -23.50
CA SER A 228 25.10 10.05 -24.95
C SER A 228 23.93 10.61 -25.77
N LYS A 229 22.69 10.50 -25.26
CA LYS A 229 21.51 11.12 -25.86
C LYS A 229 21.58 12.65 -25.90
N LYS A 230 22.25 13.29 -24.93
CA LYS A 230 22.37 14.75 -24.83
C LYS A 230 23.54 15.30 -25.65
N SER A 231 24.63 14.55 -25.83
CA SER A 231 25.77 14.96 -26.63
C SER A 231 25.58 14.77 -28.14
N GLY A 232 24.45 14.22 -28.58
CA GLY A 232 24.15 14.01 -30.01
C GLY A 232 24.98 12.89 -30.66
N GLN A 233 25.91 12.26 -29.93
CA GLN A 233 26.57 11.05 -30.35
C GLN A 233 25.59 9.88 -30.20
N SER A 234 24.94 9.52 -31.30
CA SER A 234 24.40 8.18 -31.47
C SER A 234 25.58 7.21 -31.48
N LEU A 235 25.96 6.71 -30.30
CA LEU A 235 26.91 5.61 -30.19
C LEU A 235 26.23 4.36 -30.74
N SER A 236 26.54 4.03 -32.01
CA SER A 236 26.47 2.64 -32.47
C SER A 236 27.41 1.84 -31.55
N VAL A 237 26.86 0.86 -30.85
CA VAL A 237 27.55 0.02 -29.86
C VAL A 237 28.43 -1.00 -30.59
N GLY A 238 29.40 -0.50 -31.35
CA GLY A 238 30.40 -1.30 -32.05
C GLY A 238 31.83 -0.93 -31.70
N ASN A 239 32.09 0.21 -31.04
CA ASN A 239 33.47 0.70 -30.91
C ASN A 239 33.81 1.28 -29.52
N ILE A 240 33.51 0.53 -28.45
CA ILE A 240 33.88 0.92 -27.08
C ILE A 240 35.38 0.71 -26.78
N ASN A 241 36.15 0.03 -27.65
CA ASN A 241 37.57 -0.19 -27.42
C ASN A 241 38.52 0.84 -28.09
N GLU A 242 38.04 1.75 -28.95
CA GLU A 242 38.96 2.55 -29.78
C GLU A 242 38.97 4.06 -29.49
N ILE A 243 38.06 4.58 -28.66
CA ILE A 243 38.01 6.02 -28.35
C ILE A 243 38.77 6.33 -27.06
N MET A 244 40.06 5.99 -27.04
CA MET A 244 41.02 6.51 -26.05
C MET A 244 42.10 7.39 -26.69
N SER A 245 42.00 7.66 -27.99
CA SER A 245 42.97 8.47 -28.71
C SER A 245 42.27 9.44 -29.68
N ARG A 246 42.63 10.73 -29.55
CA ARG A 246 42.48 11.85 -30.52
C ARG A 246 41.41 12.92 -30.25
N SER A 247 41.87 13.94 -29.54
CA SER A 247 41.84 15.40 -29.79
C SER A 247 40.98 15.99 -30.93
N ASP A 248 40.28 17.07 -30.54
CA ASP A 248 40.07 18.38 -31.19
C ASP A 248 39.40 18.50 -32.56
N THR A 249 38.20 19.11 -32.58
CA THR A 249 37.92 20.43 -33.22
C THR A 249 36.45 20.86 -33.03
N PRO A 250 36.15 22.17 -32.92
CA PRO A 250 34.80 22.68 -32.68
C PRO A 250 34.11 23.06 -33.99
N SER A 251 32.82 22.73 -34.14
CA SER A 251 31.99 23.30 -35.21
C SER A 251 30.63 23.75 -34.71
N SER A 252 30.38 25.03 -34.95
CA SER A 252 29.25 25.88 -34.61
C SER A 252 27.91 25.38 -35.16
N ASN A 253 26.82 25.55 -34.38
CA ASN A 253 25.46 25.43 -34.90
C ASN A 253 24.52 26.53 -34.33
N PRO A 254 23.71 27.20 -35.16
CA PRO A 254 22.75 28.22 -34.74
C PRO A 254 21.40 27.57 -34.37
N SER A 255 20.99 27.62 -33.11
CA SER A 255 19.63 27.18 -32.72
C SER A 255 19.10 27.85 -31.44
N THR A 256 19.28 29.17 -31.33
CA THR A 256 18.82 29.98 -30.17
C THR A 256 17.30 30.21 -30.13
N GLY A 257 16.53 29.90 -31.18
CA GLY A 257 15.09 30.21 -31.24
C GLY A 257 14.15 29.24 -30.47
N ARG A 258 14.53 27.97 -30.29
CA ARG A 258 13.65 26.97 -29.65
C ARG A 258 13.74 26.96 -28.12
N ILE A 259 14.88 27.36 -27.55
CA ILE A 259 15.12 27.31 -26.09
C ILE A 259 14.28 28.36 -25.34
N GLY A 260 14.04 29.53 -25.94
CA GLY A 260 13.29 30.62 -25.31
C GLY A 260 11.81 30.32 -25.04
N LYS A 261 11.14 29.55 -25.91
CA LYS A 261 9.71 29.20 -25.75
C LYS A 261 9.47 28.18 -24.64
N TYR A 262 10.35 27.18 -24.49
CA TYR A 262 10.25 26.19 -23.42
C TYR A 262 10.49 26.78 -22.03
N LYS A 263 11.38 27.79 -21.93
CA LYS A 263 11.69 28.44 -20.65
C LYS A 263 10.51 29.27 -20.12
N ARG A 264 9.85 30.04 -21.00
CA ARG A 264 8.66 30.85 -20.65
C ARG A 264 7.44 30.00 -20.27
N MET A 265 7.20 28.90 -21.01
CA MET A 265 6.10 28.00 -20.71
C MET A 265 6.29 27.28 -19.36
N ASN A 266 7.54 27.01 -18.96
CA ASN A 266 7.85 26.40 -17.68
C ASN A 266 7.72 27.38 -16.50
N GLU A 267 7.98 28.68 -16.72
CA GLU A 267 7.81 29.72 -15.71
C GLU A 267 6.33 29.97 -15.38
N GLU A 268 5.46 29.95 -16.39
CA GLU A 268 4.01 30.11 -16.20
C GLU A 268 3.40 28.94 -15.43
N VAL A 269 3.76 27.70 -15.79
CA VAL A 269 3.34 26.50 -15.05
C VAL A 269 3.85 26.53 -13.61
N LYS A 270 5.06 27.06 -13.37
CA LYS A 270 5.61 27.18 -12.01
C LYS A 270 4.86 28.21 -11.16
N LYS A 271 4.36 29.31 -11.76
CA LYS A 271 3.52 30.29 -11.06
C LYS A 271 2.16 29.70 -10.69
N GLN A 272 1.50 29.02 -11.62
CA GLN A 272 0.22 28.35 -11.35
C GLN A 272 0.32 27.29 -10.25
N ILE A 273 1.43 26.53 -10.22
CA ILE A 273 1.70 25.58 -9.13
C ILE A 273 1.92 26.30 -7.79
N ALA A 274 2.59 27.45 -7.78
CA ALA A 274 2.83 28.22 -6.56
C ALA A 274 1.53 28.82 -6.00
N GLU A 275 0.69 29.39 -6.86
CA GLU A 275 -0.63 29.91 -6.50
C GLU A 275 -1.56 28.81 -5.98
N TRP A 276 -1.57 27.64 -6.63
CA TRP A 276 -2.33 26.49 -6.16
C TRP A 276 -1.84 25.97 -4.79
N LYS A 277 -0.52 25.94 -4.56
CA LYS A 277 0.05 25.56 -3.25
C LYS A 277 -0.31 26.57 -2.15
N LEU A 278 -0.31 27.86 -2.47
CA LEU A 278 -0.70 28.91 -1.52
C LEU A 278 -2.19 28.82 -1.17
N ALA A 279 -3.06 28.68 -2.18
CA ALA A 279 -4.50 28.51 -1.99
C ALA A 279 -4.83 27.25 -1.18
N LYS A 280 -4.12 26.14 -1.43
CA LYS A 280 -4.27 24.90 -0.66
C LYS A 280 -3.83 25.08 0.79
N SER A 281 -2.73 25.77 1.04
CA SER A 281 -2.26 26.05 2.41
C SER A 281 -3.22 26.98 3.18
N LEU A 282 -3.87 27.93 2.51
CA LEU A 282 -4.87 28.81 3.12
C LEU A 282 -6.12 28.03 3.53
N ARG A 283 -6.65 27.20 2.62
CA ARG A 283 -7.81 26.33 2.93
C ARG A 283 -7.53 25.39 4.11
N THR A 284 -6.35 24.78 4.18
CA THR A 284 -6.00 23.90 5.30
C THR A 284 -5.91 24.66 6.64
N LYS A 285 -5.43 25.91 6.64
CA LYS A 285 -5.41 26.73 7.85
C LYS A 285 -6.82 27.14 8.28
N GLU A 286 -7.69 27.51 7.34
CA GLU A 286 -9.09 27.82 7.63
C GLU A 286 -9.87 26.61 8.18
N GLU A 287 -9.62 25.41 7.65
CA GLU A 287 -10.21 24.16 8.13
C GLU A 287 -9.74 23.82 9.56
N GLN A 288 -8.45 24.01 9.84
CA GLN A 288 -7.88 23.79 11.17
C GLN A 288 -8.42 24.79 12.20
N GLU A 289 -8.57 26.07 11.82
CA GLU A 289 -9.14 27.10 12.68
C GLU A 289 -10.61 26.80 13.01
N LYS A 290 -11.41 26.39 12.02
CA LYS A 290 -12.81 25.98 12.22
C LYS A 290 -12.92 24.74 13.11
N SER A 291 -12.08 23.73 12.89
CA SER A 291 -12.07 22.51 13.71
C SER A 291 -11.70 22.81 15.17
N LYS A 292 -10.76 23.73 15.40
CA LYS A 292 -10.36 24.15 16.74
C LYS A 292 -11.47 24.92 17.46
N GLN A 293 -12.15 25.84 16.76
CA GLN A 293 -13.30 26.57 17.29
C GLN A 293 -14.48 25.64 17.65
N GLU A 294 -14.70 24.59 16.85
CA GLU A 294 -15.75 23.60 17.12
C GLU A 294 -15.41 22.71 18.33
N GLN A 295 -14.14 22.32 18.48
CA GLN A 295 -13.67 21.60 19.67
C GLN A 295 -13.80 22.44 20.95
N GLU A 296 -13.48 23.73 20.88
CA GLU A 296 -13.56 24.64 22.03
C GLU A 296 -15.01 24.86 22.48
N LYS A 297 -15.94 25.09 21.53
CA LYS A 297 -17.38 25.16 21.83
C LYS A 297 -17.93 23.86 22.45
N LYS A 298 -17.43 22.71 21.99
CA LYS A 298 -17.86 21.40 22.52
C LYS A 298 -17.37 21.18 23.96
N LEU A 299 -16.15 21.61 24.26
CA LEU A 299 -15.58 21.56 25.61
C LEU A 299 -16.30 22.51 26.58
N GLU A 300 -16.69 23.69 26.13
CA GLU A 300 -17.44 24.66 26.93
C GLU A 300 -18.84 24.16 27.26
N LEU A 301 -19.53 23.54 26.29
CA LEU A 301 -20.83 22.90 26.51
C LEU A 301 -20.74 21.71 27.48
N GLU A 302 -19.66 20.94 27.45
CA GLU A 302 -19.43 19.86 28.42
C GLU A 302 -19.13 20.39 29.83
N ARG A 303 -18.39 21.49 29.96
CA ARG A 303 -18.14 22.13 31.26
C ARG A 303 -19.43 22.63 31.89
N GLY A 304 -20.28 23.32 31.13
CA GLY A 304 -21.60 23.76 31.62
C GLY A 304 -22.51 22.60 32.04
N LYS A 305 -22.49 21.48 31.30
CA LYS A 305 -23.24 20.26 31.67
C LYS A 305 -22.71 19.59 32.93
N LYS A 306 -21.41 19.67 33.20
CA LYS A 306 -20.78 19.13 34.43
C LYS A 306 -21.08 19.99 35.65
N GLU A 307 -21.14 21.31 35.49
CA GLU A 307 -21.53 22.22 36.56
C GLU A 307 -23.01 22.06 36.94
N MET A 308 -23.93 21.99 35.96
CA MET A 308 -25.36 21.76 36.25
C MET A 308 -25.66 20.39 36.89
N LYS A 309 -24.76 19.41 36.75
CA LYS A 309 -24.86 18.11 37.44
C LYS A 309 -24.30 18.11 38.87
N LYS A 310 -23.50 19.12 39.25
CA LYS A 310 -22.98 19.27 40.62
C LYS A 310 -23.89 20.08 41.52
N THR A 311 -24.78 20.90 40.94
CA THR A 311 -25.69 21.79 41.69
C THR A 311 -27.08 21.19 41.90
N ARG A 312 -27.29 19.90 41.60
CA ARG A 312 -28.54 19.17 41.77
C ARG A 312 -28.31 17.92 42.60
#